data_AF-W1YCD7-F1
#
_entry.id   AF-W1YCD7-F1
#
_cell.length_a   1.000
_cell.length_b   1.000
_cell.length_c   1.000
_cell.angle_alpha   90.00
_cell.angle_beta   90.00
_cell.angle_gamma   90.00
#
_symmetry.space_group_name_H-M   'P 1'
#
loop_
_entity.id
_entity.type
_entity.pdbx_description
1 polymer ?
#
loop_
_entity_poly.entity_id
_entity_poly.type
_entity_poly.pdbx_seq_one_letter_code
_entity_poly.pdbx_strand_id
1 'polypeptide(L)'
;GMAEIGTLTGADILSKYIRDYGFGSETGIELPGEGAGILYNPEDMSKLDVATMSIGQGIAVTPLQMVRAFGALSNGGAMMKPHIIK
;
A
#
# COMPACT_ATOMS: atom_id res chain seq x y z
N GLY A 1 -1.29 -17.24 -10.35
CA GLY A 1 -1.01 -16.88 -8.93
C GLY A 1 -1.17 -15.38 -8.69
N MET A 2 -0.67 -14.79 -7.60
CA MET A 2 -0.82 -13.34 -7.35
C MET A 2 -0.14 -12.45 -8.42
N ALA A 3 1.06 -12.83 -8.88
CA ALA A 3 1.76 -12.12 -9.97
C ALA A 3 0.98 -12.10 -11.29
N GLU A 4 0.25 -13.16 -11.58
CA GLU A 4 -0.59 -13.28 -12.78
C GLU A 4 -1.85 -12.40 -12.67
N ILE A 5 -2.53 -12.43 -11.52
CA ILE A 5 -3.66 -11.53 -11.22
C ILE A 5 -3.21 -10.08 -11.36
N GLY A 6 -2.04 -9.74 -10.81
CA GLY A 6 -1.41 -8.43 -10.94
C GLY A 6 -1.22 -8.01 -12.39
N THR A 7 -0.65 -8.90 -13.21
CA THR A 7 -0.40 -8.62 -14.63
C THR A 7 -1.69 -8.43 -15.42
N LEU A 8 -2.76 -9.15 -15.08
CA LEU A 8 -4.09 -8.97 -15.68
C LEU A 8 -4.78 -7.66 -15.23
N THR A 9 -4.47 -7.21 -14.01
CA THR A 9 -5.02 -5.98 -13.41
C THR A 9 -4.33 -4.73 -13.97
N GLY A 10 -3.01 -4.80 -14.20
CA GLY A 10 -2.20 -3.70 -14.72
C GLY A 10 -1.74 -2.69 -13.65
N ALA A 11 -0.80 -1.82 -14.04
CA ALA A 11 -0.14 -0.88 -13.13
C ALA A 11 -1.12 0.12 -12.52
N ASP A 12 -2.00 0.74 -13.32
CA ASP A 12 -2.91 1.78 -12.84
C ASP A 12 -3.84 1.30 -11.73
N ILE A 13 -4.49 0.15 -11.95
CA ILE A 13 -5.43 -0.41 -10.97
C ILE A 13 -4.67 -0.89 -9.73
N LEU A 14 -3.53 -1.58 -9.90
CA LEU A 14 -2.72 -2.05 -8.77
C LEU A 14 -2.25 -0.87 -7.90
N SER A 15 -1.66 0.15 -8.52
CA SER A 15 -1.19 1.35 -7.84
C SER A 15 -2.33 2.13 -7.18
N LYS A 16 -3.51 2.19 -7.82
CA LYS A 16 -4.71 2.80 -7.22
C LYS A 16 -5.09 2.10 -5.91
N TYR A 17 -5.26 0.77 -5.92
CA TYR A 17 -5.66 0.05 -4.71
C TYR A 17 -4.61 0.12 -3.60
N ILE A 18 -3.32 0.06 -3.96
CA ILE A 18 -2.23 0.22 -2.99
C ILE A 18 -2.32 1.59 -2.29
N ARG A 19 -2.61 2.66 -3.03
CA ARG A 19 -2.80 4.00 -2.47
C ARG A 19 -4.12 4.13 -1.69
N ASP A 20 -5.19 3.48 -2.14
CA ASP A 20 -6.48 3.46 -1.41
C ASP A 20 -6.35 2.79 -0.03
N TYR A 21 -5.48 1.78 0.10
CA TYR A 21 -5.09 1.18 1.39
C TYR A 21 -4.10 2.05 2.21
N GLY A 22 -3.80 3.26 1.76
CA GLY A 22 -3.01 4.26 2.48
C GLY A 22 -1.49 4.09 2.37
N PHE A 23 -1.00 3.14 1.57
CA PHE A 23 0.43 3.02 1.32
C PHE A 23 0.97 4.21 0.51
N GLY A 24 2.21 4.59 0.76
CA GLY A 24 2.81 5.77 0.11
C GLY A 24 2.42 7.10 0.76
N SER A 25 1.72 7.07 1.91
CA SER A 25 1.33 8.25 2.67
C SER A 25 1.46 8.01 4.18
N GLU A 26 1.85 9.04 4.92
CA GLU A 26 1.84 9.01 6.38
C GLU A 26 0.42 8.66 6.89
N THR A 27 0.34 7.83 7.93
CA THR A 27 -0.91 7.47 8.58
C THR A 27 -1.49 8.60 9.43
N GLY A 28 -0.65 9.57 9.80
CA GLY A 28 -1.02 10.76 10.57
C GLY A 28 -1.09 10.50 12.08
N ILE A 29 -0.48 9.42 12.56
CA ILE A 29 -0.29 9.15 13.99
C ILE A 29 0.42 10.34 14.67
N GLU A 30 0.29 10.48 15.98
CA GLU A 30 0.84 11.60 16.73
C GLU A 30 2.38 11.59 16.85
N LEU A 31 3.04 10.55 16.33
CA LEU A 31 4.49 10.40 16.43
C LEU A 31 5.20 11.19 15.32
N PRO A 32 6.27 11.93 15.66
CA PRO A 32 7.07 12.60 14.65
C PRO A 32 7.91 11.60 13.84
N GLY A 33 8.23 11.96 12.60
CA GLY A 33 9.15 11.19 11.76
C GLY A 33 8.51 9.95 11.12
N GLU A 34 7.21 10.00 10.82
CA GLU A 34 6.56 8.93 10.09
C GLU A 34 7.14 8.78 8.68
N GLY A 35 7.39 7.54 8.25
CA GLY A 35 7.77 7.25 6.88
C GLY A 35 6.55 7.13 5.98
N ALA A 36 6.55 7.83 4.84
CA ALA A 36 5.50 7.68 3.82
C ALA A 36 5.59 6.33 3.06
N GLY A 37 6.74 5.67 3.08
CA GLY A 37 7.02 4.51 2.22
C GLY A 37 7.47 4.94 0.81
N ILE A 38 7.69 3.95 -0.06
CA ILE A 38 8.19 4.15 -1.42
C ILE A 38 7.35 3.28 -2.37
N LEU A 39 6.70 3.92 -3.33
CA LEU A 39 5.91 3.28 -4.37
C LEU A 39 6.39 3.73 -5.75
N TYR A 40 6.32 2.83 -6.73
CA TYR A 40 6.48 3.21 -8.13
C TYR A 40 5.35 4.12 -8.60
N ASN A 41 5.67 4.98 -9.58
CA ASN A 41 4.65 5.63 -10.38
C ASN A 41 4.15 4.61 -11.42
N PRO A 42 2.82 4.48 -11.62
CA PRO A 42 2.28 3.48 -12.54
C PRO A 42 2.77 3.66 -13.98
N GLU A 43 3.02 4.90 -14.40
CA GLU A 43 3.54 5.25 -15.74
C GLU A 43 4.96 4.69 -16.00
N ASP A 44 5.74 4.48 -14.93
CA ASP A 44 7.12 3.99 -14.99
C ASP A 44 7.22 2.45 -14.86
N MET A 45 6.10 1.76 -14.63
CA MET A 45 6.10 0.32 -14.32
C MET A 45 6.08 -0.55 -15.58
N SER A 46 7.06 -1.45 -15.67
CA SER A 46 7.00 -2.56 -16.64
C SER A 46 6.04 -3.67 -16.17
N LYS A 47 5.72 -4.62 -17.05
CA LYS A 47 4.98 -5.83 -16.68
C LYS A 47 5.67 -6.64 -15.57
N LEU A 48 7.00 -6.63 -15.53
CA LEU A 48 7.77 -7.30 -14.49
C LEU A 48 7.62 -6.58 -13.14
N ASP A 49 7.59 -5.25 -13.15
CA ASP A 49 7.38 -4.46 -11.93
C ASP A 49 5.99 -4.69 -11.37
N VAL A 50 4.96 -4.74 -12.22
CA VAL A 50 3.59 -5.10 -11.81
C VAL A 50 3.55 -6.50 -11.19
N ALA A 51 4.19 -7.48 -11.83
CA ALA A 51 4.22 -8.86 -11.35
C ALA A 51 4.92 -9.00 -9.99
N THR A 52 6.05 -8.31 -9.79
CA THR A 52 6.82 -8.35 -8.54
C THR A 52 6.16 -7.55 -7.42
N MET A 53 5.59 -6.38 -7.72
CA MET A 53 4.79 -5.59 -6.77
C MET A 53 3.58 -6.37 -6.24
N SER A 54 2.96 -7.18 -7.09
CA SER A 54 1.80 -8.02 -6.72
C SER A 54 2.12 -9.12 -5.72
N ILE A 55 3.41 -9.40 -5.49
CA ILE A 55 3.88 -10.32 -4.44
C ILE A 55 4.68 -9.59 -3.34
N GLY A 56 4.59 -8.26 -3.30
CA GLY A 56 5.19 -7.43 -2.25
C GLY A 56 6.66 -7.09 -2.46
N GLN A 57 7.20 -7.20 -3.67
CA GLN A 57 8.58 -6.79 -4.01
C GLN A 57 8.57 -5.48 -4.80
N GLY A 58 9.62 -4.67 -4.69
CA GLY A 58 9.67 -3.36 -5.37
C GLY A 58 8.79 -2.28 -4.73
N ILE A 59 8.32 -2.50 -3.51
CA ILE A 59 7.63 -1.50 -2.68
C ILE A 59 8.23 -1.47 -1.29
N ALA A 60 8.19 -0.29 -0.65
CA ALA A 60 8.53 -0.15 0.76
C ALA A 60 7.35 0.48 1.49
N VAL A 61 6.91 -0.16 2.57
CA VAL A 61 5.82 0.31 3.43
C VAL A 61 6.25 0.18 4.88
N THR A 62 5.72 1.04 5.75
CA THR A 62 6.01 0.94 7.18
C THR A 62 5.20 -0.19 7.82
N PRO A 63 5.67 -0.81 8.92
CA PRO A 63 4.86 -1.75 9.68
C PRO A 63 3.52 -1.17 10.15
N LEU A 64 3.48 0.13 10.46
CA LEU A 64 2.25 0.82 10.87
C LEU A 64 1.23 0.93 9.73
N GLN A 65 1.69 1.27 8.51
CA GLN A 65 0.83 1.25 7.33
C GLN A 65 0.26 -0.15 7.06
N MET A 66 1.08 -1.20 7.22
CA MET A 66 0.63 -2.60 7.07
C MET A 66 -0.50 -2.93 8.05
N VAL A 67 -0.30 -2.64 9.35
CA VAL A 67 -1.34 -2.88 10.37
C VAL A 67 -2.62 -2.11 10.07
N ARG A 68 -2.50 -0.84 9.66
CA ARG A 68 -3.66 0.00 9.29
C ARG A 68 -4.45 -0.58 8.11
N ALA A 69 -3.76 -1.04 7.05
CA ALA A 69 -4.39 -1.65 5.89
C ALA A 69 -5.11 -2.96 6.24
N PHE A 70 -4.49 -3.83 7.04
CA PHE A 70 -5.14 -5.04 7.56
C PHE A 70 -6.33 -4.73 8.49
N GLY A 71 -6.24 -3.65 9.26
CA GLY A 71 -7.35 -3.14 10.08
C GLY A 71 -8.56 -2.76 9.23
N ALA A 72 -8.36 -2.10 8.08
CA ALA A 72 -9.44 -1.75 7.16
C ALA A 72 -10.15 -2.99 6.59
N LEU A 73 -9.41 -4.05 6.25
CA LEU A 73 -10.01 -5.33 5.85
C LEU A 73 -10.93 -5.89 6.94
N SER A 74 -10.55 -5.75 8.20
CA SER A 74 -11.34 -6.22 9.35
C SER A 74 -12.50 -5.28 9.69
N ASN A 75 -12.39 -3.99 9.37
CA ASN A 75 -13.35 -2.94 9.68
C ASN A 75 -14.23 -2.56 8.47
N GLY A 76 -14.70 -3.56 7.72
CA GLY A 76 -15.64 -3.34 6.61
C GLY A 76 -15.12 -2.46 5.47
N GLY A 77 -13.81 -2.36 5.31
CA GLY A 77 -13.15 -1.53 4.29
C GLY A 77 -12.85 -0.09 4.74
N ALA A 78 -13.21 0.32 5.95
CA ALA A 78 -12.98 1.67 6.42
C ALA A 78 -11.56 1.85 6.99
N MET A 79 -10.79 2.74 6.35
CA MET A 79 -9.44 3.12 6.79
C MET A 79 -9.49 3.97 8.05
N MET A 80 -9.05 3.39 9.18
CA MET A 80 -8.96 4.10 10.46
C MET A 80 -7.66 4.88 10.58
N LYS A 81 -7.68 5.98 11.35
CA LYS A 81 -6.46 6.67 11.78
C LYS A 81 -5.89 5.94 13.01
N PRO A 82 -4.62 5.49 12.99
CA PRO A 82 -3.99 4.93 14.17
C PRO A 82 -3.69 6.04 15.20
N HIS A 83 -3.88 5.71 16.47
CA HIS A 83 -3.69 6.61 17.60
C HIS A 83 -2.92 5.88 18.69
N ILE A 84 -1.94 6.55 19.30
CA ILE A 84 -1.18 6.01 20.45
C ILE A 84 -1.39 6.81 21.74
N ILE A 85 -1.85 8.05 21.61
CA ILE A 85 -2.22 8.92 22.73
C ILE A 85 -3.74 8.78 22.96
N LYS A 86 -4.15 8.72 24.22
CA LYS A 86 -5.56 8.62 24.63
C LYS A 86 -6.15 9.99 24.96
#